data_AF-A0A6P1ZEF2-F1
#
_entry.id   AF-A0A6P1ZEF2-F1
#
_cell.length_a   1.000
_cell.length_b   1.000
_cell.length_c   1.000
_cell.angle_alpha   90.00
_cell.angle_beta   90.00
_cell.angle_gamma   90.00
#
_symmetry.space_group_name_H-M   'P 1'
#
loop_
_entity.id
_entity.type
_entity.pdbx_description
1 polymer ?
#
loop_
_entity_poly.entity_id
_entity_poly.type
_entity_poly.pdbx_seq_one_letter_code
_entity_poly.pdbx_strand_id
1 'polypeptide(L)' 'MQNSLIEALADCLPQVLWRYKWKEYQEKYGVPFARGSLENMDCEGRGPKFGRMAGRVFYLKDDFLNWLATLDQEKGRA' A
#
# COMPACT_ATOMS: atom_id res chain seq x y z
N MET A 1 -0.11 -18.20 -7.93
CA MET A 1 -0.41 -18.37 -6.49
C MET A 1 -1.22 -17.17 -6.07
N GLN A 2 -2.43 -17.41 -5.58
CA GLN A 2 -3.27 -16.36 -5.00
C GLN A 2 -2.61 -15.92 -3.69
N ASN A 3 -2.25 -14.65 -3.61
CA ASN A 3 -1.58 -14.10 -2.44
C ASN A 3 -2.66 -13.82 -1.38
N SER A 4 -2.76 -14.72 -0.39
CA SER A 4 -3.80 -14.70 0.65
C SER A 4 -3.84 -13.40 1.43
N LEU A 5 -2.72 -12.66 1.51
CA LEU A 5 -2.67 -11.32 2.11
C LEU A 5 -3.37 -10.28 1.22
N ILE A 6 -3.09 -10.28 -0.09
CA ILE A 6 -3.65 -9.29 -1.01
C ILE A 6 -5.16 -9.45 -1.12
N GLU A 7 -5.66 -10.69 -1.16
CA GLU A 7 -7.11 -10.97 -1.16
C GLU A 7 -7.77 -10.50 0.14
N ALA A 8 -7.18 -10.82 1.31
CA ALA A 8 -7.72 -10.35 2.59
C ALA A 8 -7.75 -8.82 2.69
N LEU A 9 -6.71 -8.13 2.20
CA LEU A 9 -6.66 -6.67 2.15
C LEU A 9 -7.64 -6.10 1.12
N ALA A 10 -7.84 -6.77 -0.01
CA ALA A 10 -8.82 -6.40 -1.01
C ALA A 10 -10.26 -6.42 -0.47
N ASP A 11 -10.57 -7.27 0.50
CA ASP A 11 -11.91 -7.30 1.08
C ASP A 11 -12.14 -6.21 2.14
N CYS A 12 -11.12 -5.89 2.96
CA CYS A 12 -11.30 -5.03 4.14
C CYS A 12 -10.81 -3.58 3.99
N LEU A 13 -9.92 -3.27 3.02
CA LEU A 13 -9.38 -1.92 2.89
C LEU A 13 -10.40 -0.93 2.31
N PRO A 14 -10.40 0.33 2.80
CA PRO A 14 -11.18 1.40 2.20
C PRO A 14 -10.62 1.78 0.81
N GLN A 15 -11.48 2.35 -0.04
CA GLN A 15 -11.11 2.74 -1.42
C GLN A 15 -9.98 3.77 -1.49
N VAL A 16 -9.87 4.63 -0.48
CA VAL A 16 -8.83 5.66 -0.37
C VAL A 16 -8.04 5.47 0.91
N LEU A 17 -6.74 5.25 0.75
CA LEU A 17 -5.80 5.02 1.84
C LEU A 17 -4.98 6.28 2.09
N TRP A 18 -5.47 7.11 3.00
CA TRP A 18 -4.76 8.30 3.45
C TRP A 18 -3.46 7.98 4.21
N ARG A 19 -2.33 8.50 3.75
CA ARG A 19 -1.01 8.24 4.36
C ARG A 19 -0.88 8.72 5.81
N TYR A 20 -1.61 9.76 6.19
CA TYR A 20 -1.60 10.24 7.59
C TYR A 20 -2.34 9.29 8.55
N LYS A 21 -3.24 8.43 8.04
CA LYS A 21 -3.95 7.40 8.81
C LYS A 21 -3.24 6.05 8.83
N TRP A 22 -2.01 5.98 8.31
CA TRP A 22 -1.36 4.69 8.06
C TRP A 22 -1.24 3.81 9.31
N LYS A 23 -0.96 4.41 10.47
CA LYS A 23 -0.91 3.70 11.75
C LYS A 23 -2.23 2.98 12.06
N GLU A 24 -3.37 3.63 11.84
CA GLU A 24 -4.70 3.04 12.04
C GLU A 24 -4.92 1.86 11.08
N TYR A 25 -4.45 1.96 9.83
CA TYR A 25 -4.56 0.86 8.87
C TYR A 25 -3.67 -0.33 9.22
N GLN A 26 -2.48 -0.08 9.79
CA GLN A 26 -1.62 -1.15 10.28
C GLN A 26 -2.27 -1.89 11.45
N GLU A 27 -2.82 -1.16 12.41
CA GLU A 27 -3.49 -1.76 13.58
C GLU A 27 -4.79 -2.49 13.21
N LYS A 28 -5.58 -1.94 12.28
CA LYS A 28 -6.91 -2.47 11.96
C LYS A 28 -6.90 -3.54 10.88
N TYR A 29 -6.07 -3.39 9.86
CA TYR A 29 -6.08 -4.25 8.67
C TYR A 29 -4.77 -5.02 8.47
N GLY A 30 -3.73 -4.74 9.27
CA GLY A 30 -2.44 -5.41 9.13
C GLY A 30 -1.69 -5.04 7.86
N VAL A 31 -1.89 -3.82 7.32
CA VAL A 31 -1.16 -3.40 6.11
C VAL A 31 0.36 -3.45 6.32
N PRO A 32 1.13 -3.88 5.32
CA PRO A 32 2.58 -3.95 5.44
C PRO A 32 3.22 -2.55 5.40
N PHE A 33 4.48 -2.50 5.82
CA PHE A 33 5.35 -1.31 5.84
C PHE A 33 4.92 -0.21 6.83
N ALA A 34 5.93 0.42 7.44
CA ALA A 34 5.71 1.62 8.21
C ALA A 34 5.45 2.82 7.28
N ARG A 35 4.74 3.84 7.81
CA ARG A 35 4.49 5.10 7.08
C ARG A 35 5.76 5.69 6.47
N GLY A 36 6.84 5.78 7.24
CA GLY A 36 8.12 6.34 6.77
C GLY A 36 8.77 5.50 5.66
N SER A 37 8.59 4.17 5.69
CA SER A 37 9.06 3.30 4.61
C SER A 37 8.34 3.59 3.31
N LEU A 38 7.02 3.80 3.35
CA LEU A 38 6.26 4.22 2.18
C LEU A 38 6.69 5.60 1.69
N GLU A 39 6.93 6.54 2.58
CA GLU A 39 7.44 7.87 2.20
C GLU A 39 8.79 7.79 1.47
N ASN A 40 9.69 6.93 1.95
CA ASN A 40 10.98 6.71 1.28
C ASN A 40 10.79 6.06 -0.09
N MET A 41 9.95 5.02 -0.19
CA MET A 41 9.67 4.35 -1.47
C MET A 41 8.97 5.28 -2.47
N ASP A 42 8.04 6.12 -2.01
CA ASP A 42 7.41 7.17 -2.82
C ASP A 42 8.48 8.13 -3.38
N CYS A 43 9.41 8.59 -2.54
CA CYS A 43 10.51 9.49 -2.95
C CYS A 43 11.47 8.83 -3.96
N GLU A 44 11.70 7.53 -3.84
CA GLU A 44 12.54 6.76 -4.76
C GLU A 44 11.82 6.34 -6.04
N GLY A 45 10.53 6.64 -6.18
CA GLY A 45 9.72 6.21 -7.33
C GLY A 45 9.44 4.71 -7.35
N ARG A 46 9.65 4.02 -6.22
CA ARG A 46 9.42 2.57 -6.05
C ARG A 46 8.17 2.25 -5.23
N GLY A 47 7.49 3.28 -4.73
CA GLY A 47 6.27 3.16 -3.94
C GLY A 47 5.02 2.96 -4.79
N PRO A 48 3.87 2.73 -4.14
CA PRO A 48 2.59 2.68 -4.82
C PRO A 48 2.28 4.04 -5.47
N LYS A 49 1.47 4.02 -6.54
CA LYS A 49 1.00 5.27 -7.16
C LYS A 49 0.22 6.07 -6.13
N PHE A 50 0.58 7.34 -5.98
CA PHE A 50 -0.03 8.24 -5.00
C PHE A 50 -0.64 9.48 -5.64
N GLY A 51 -1.71 9.97 -5.02
CA GLY A 51 -2.32 11.26 -5.30
C GLY A 51 -2.11 12.24 -4.17
N ARG A 52 -2.37 13.51 -4.44
CA ARG A 52 -2.43 14.57 -3.42
C ARG A 52 -3.78 15.26 -3.50
N MET A 53 -4.46 15.39 -2.36
CA MET A 53 -5.71 16.12 -2.22
C MET A 53 -5.64 16.98 -0.96
N ALA A 54 -5.91 18.28 -1.09
CA ALA A 54 -5.80 19.26 0.00
C ALA A 54 -4.45 19.17 0.76
N GLY A 55 -3.34 18.99 0.03
CA GLY A 55 -1.99 18.88 0.59
C GLY A 55 -1.67 17.54 1.28
N ARG A 56 -2.59 16.57 1.27
CA ARG A 56 -2.40 15.25 1.90
C ARG A 56 -2.21 14.16 0.85
N VAL A 57 -1.28 13.25 1.12
CA VAL A 57 -1.00 12.09 0.26
C VAL A 57 -1.98 10.97 0.54
N PHE A 58 -2.48 10.35 -0.53
CA PHE A 58 -3.30 9.15 -0.46
C PHE A 58 -2.89 8.15 -1.55
N TYR A 59 -3.23 6.89 -1.31
CA TYR A 59 -3.15 5.82 -2.30
C TYR A 59 -4.57 5.38 -2.63
N LEU A 60 -4.83 5.06 -3.89
CA LEU A 60 -6.03 4.30 -4.24
C LEU A 60 -5.80 2.85 -3.85
N LYS A 61 -6.85 2.19 -3.36
CA LYS A 61 -6.80 0.79 -2.94
C LYS A 61 -6.22 -0.10 -4.03
N ASP A 62 -6.75 -0.01 -5.24
CA ASP A 62 -6.33 -0.85 -6.36
C ASP A 62 -4.86 -0.60 -6.74
N ASP A 63 -4.43 0.66 -6.79
CA ASP A 63 -3.04 1.01 -7.06
C ASP A 63 -2.08 0.46 -5.99
N PHE A 64 -2.49 0.52 -4.72
CA PHE A 64 -1.71 -0.03 -3.61
C PHE A 64 -1.61 -1.56 -3.67
N LEU A 65 -2.74 -2.24 -3.91
CA LEU A 65 -2.77 -3.71 -4.01
C LEU A 65 -2.01 -4.22 -5.23
N ASN A 66 -2.12 -3.53 -6.37
CA ASN A 66 -1.34 -3.85 -7.57
C ASN A 66 0.16 -3.72 -7.30
N TRP A 67 0.58 -2.64 -6.63
CA TRP A 67 1.97 -2.46 -6.22
C TRP A 67 2.45 -3.56 -5.24
N LEU A 68 1.63 -3.96 -4.27
CA LEU A 68 1.97 -5.09 -3.41
C LEU A 68 2.14 -6.39 -4.20
N ALA A 69 1.28 -6.63 -5.20
CA ALA A 69 1.39 -7.79 -6.08
C ALA A 69 2.69 -7.78 -6.91
N THR A 70 3.15 -6.60 -7.36
CA THR A 70 4.42 -6.52 -8.11
C THR A 70 5.62 -6.88 -7.23
N LEU A 71 5.63 -6.46 -5.96
CA LEU A 71 6.71 -6.80 -5.02
C LEU A 71 6.78 -8.31 -4.74
N ASP A 72 5.63 -8.98 -4.65
CA ASP A 72 5.57 -10.43 -4.43
C ASP A 72 6.14 -11.22 -5.62
N GLN A 73 5.86 -10.77 -6.84
CA GLN A 73 6.40 -11.36 -8.06
C GLN A 73 7.91 -11.19 -8.19
N GLU A 74 8.46 -10.07 -7.72
CA GLU A 74 9.91 -9.84 -7.71
C GLU A 74 10.63 -10.75 -6.72
N LYS A 75 10.03 -11.04 -5.56
CA LYS A 75 10.60 -11.97 -4.57
C LYS A 75 10.66 -13.41 -5.06
N GLY A 76 9.76 -13.84 -5.94
CA GLY A 76 9.76 -15.18 -6.52
C GLY A 76 10.78 -15.40 -7.65
N ARG A 77 11.54 -14.36 -8.04
CA ARG A 77 12.54 -14.42 -9.13
C ARG A 77 14.00 -14.34 -8.63
N ALA A 78 14.22 -14.16 -7.33
CA ALA A 78 15.55 -14.06 -6.72
C ALA A 78 16.01 -15.41 -6.15
#